data_AF-A0A7Y2HXY7-F1
#
_entry.id   AF-A0A7Y2HXY7-F1
#
_cell.length_a   1.000
_cell.length_b   1.000
_cell.length_c   1.000
_cell.angle_alpha   90.00
_cell.angle_beta   90.00
_cell.angle_gamma   90.00
#
_symmetry.space_group_name_H-M   'P 1'
#
loop_
_entity.id
_entity.type
_entity.pdbx_description
1 polymer ?
#
loop_
_entity_poly.entity_id
_entity_poly.type
_entity_poly.pdbx_seq_one_letter_code
_entity_poly.pdbx_strand_id
1 'polypeptide(L)'
;MRLLDRAILADLTRVMLLTTAVLVTVIAFGATIKPLAHDHLLSAGQTIKYVGLAIIPMLQFALPFAAGFAGTMTLHRMTTDNEVLAAAASGLSYRRLLLPLVGLGLVLTLIMVLLTQWVIPRFWSLLERTVAMDVTRIFQASIERGDPFQFGDMQIFADEILVEPDPGGRADTRLVLLHVAAADLAADGSVDRDVTASRAVVDVYREAEATYLRIAMEDTVAYDPDDGVLAWARQLASRTIAIDNVLTSGARTMTRGQLLALRENPDGYKWIEGFRNRLADSVRQVELWDEVDRTLRADGAVTLVELGPEGRRYEVHADSLRRGRFQRSGKTPIEIIQHDADGPERRLRAQRARLTQVDRVPDAPLAFDLNLTDCEVTNLQTPQASNRRRTIPLENLTFEGFQAIDLSGLTSAELLDRSEVHRAAGAGALNQRAEQLERELVGLQNQIASRLMKRYAMSVTAILLLLLGAVLAMWRRNSQPLAIYLWAFLPSILDLILISSGDHLLRDGHRVTGPLVMWSGNATLVLLLLGSYRQLARN
;
A
#
# COMPACT_ATOMS: atom_id res chain seq x y z
N MET A 1 -33.79 -6.87 44.84
CA MET A 1 -32.47 -6.57 44.23
C MET A 1 -32.44 -6.72 42.71
N ARG A 2 -32.93 -7.82 42.11
CA ARG A 2 -33.04 -7.96 40.63
C ARG A 2 -33.83 -6.82 39.95
N LEU A 3 -34.77 -6.19 40.67
CA LEU A 3 -35.56 -5.06 40.17
C LEU A 3 -34.72 -3.79 40.02
N LEU A 4 -33.87 -3.46 41.00
CA LEU A 4 -32.96 -2.30 40.93
C LEU A 4 -31.96 -2.46 39.79
N ASP A 5 -31.33 -3.64 39.70
CA ASP A 5 -30.36 -3.94 38.64
C ASP A 5 -31.01 -3.78 37.25
N ARG A 6 -32.25 -4.26 37.08
CA ARG A 6 -33.01 -4.12 35.82
C ARG A 6 -33.40 -2.68 35.52
N ALA A 7 -33.81 -1.90 36.52
CA ALA A 7 -34.19 -0.50 36.32
C ALA A 7 -32.98 0.34 35.87
N ILE A 8 -31.84 0.19 36.57
CA ILE A 8 -30.58 0.85 36.20
C ILE A 8 -30.16 0.46 34.79
N LEU A 9 -30.19 -0.83 34.45
CA LEU A 9 -29.82 -1.30 33.12
C LEU A 9 -30.78 -0.79 32.03
N ALA A 10 -32.09 -0.77 32.28
CA ALA A 10 -33.08 -0.30 31.32
C ALA A 10 -32.90 1.19 31.01
N ASP A 11 -32.73 2.03 32.03
CA ASP A 11 -32.50 3.45 31.84
C ASP A 11 -31.16 3.72 31.15
N LEU A 12 -30.10 3.04 31.59
CA LEU A 12 -28.77 3.25 31.05
C LEU A 12 -28.66 2.80 29.59
N THR A 13 -29.25 1.64 29.24
CA THR A 13 -29.29 1.18 27.84
C THR A 13 -30.14 2.09 26.97
N ARG A 14 -31.28 2.59 27.47
CA ARG A 14 -32.13 3.55 26.72
C ARG A 14 -31.38 4.84 26.40
N VAL A 15 -30.73 5.44 27.41
CA VAL A 15 -29.93 6.66 27.20
C VAL A 15 -28.76 6.38 26.27
N MET A 16 -28.04 5.27 26.47
CA MET A 16 -26.89 4.90 25.63
C MET A 16 -27.28 4.71 24.17
N LEU A 17 -28.39 4.03 23.87
CA LEU A 17 -28.85 3.81 22.49
C LEU A 17 -29.28 5.11 21.82
N LEU A 18 -30.03 5.97 22.52
CA LEU A 18 -30.43 7.27 22.01
C LEU A 18 -29.21 8.15 21.71
N THR A 19 -28.28 8.26 22.65
CA THR A 19 -27.05 9.04 22.47
C THR A 19 -26.19 8.47 21.35
N THR A 20 -26.09 7.14 21.23
CA THR A 20 -25.35 6.48 20.15
C THR A 20 -25.96 6.83 18.80
N ALA A 21 -27.29 6.76 18.65
CA ALA A 21 -27.98 7.10 17.41
C ALA A 21 -27.72 8.54 16.95
N VAL A 22 -27.74 9.49 17.89
CA VAL A 22 -27.42 10.90 17.59
C VAL A 22 -25.95 11.05 17.21
N LEU A 23 -25.02 10.57 18.04
CA LEU A 23 -23.58 10.74 17.81
C LEU A 23 -23.11 10.05 16.53
N VAL A 24 -23.53 8.81 16.29
CA VAL A 24 -23.09 8.07 15.09
C VAL A 24 -23.58 8.73 13.81
N THR A 25 -24.78 9.32 13.81
CA THR A 25 -25.32 10.04 12.65
C THR A 25 -24.48 11.26 12.34
N VAL A 26 -24.16 12.07 13.35
CA VAL A 26 -23.33 13.28 13.20
C VAL A 26 -21.92 12.91 12.73
N ILE A 27 -21.29 11.90 13.35
CA ILE A 27 -19.93 11.49 13.01
C ILE A 27 -19.89 10.85 11.61
N ALA A 28 -20.86 10.02 11.24
CA ALA A 28 -20.94 9.41 9.90
C ALA A 28 -21.11 10.47 8.81
N PHE A 29 -21.89 11.50 9.06
CA PHE A 29 -21.98 12.66 8.16
C PHE A 29 -20.64 13.43 8.12
N GLY A 30 -19.98 13.64 9.26
CA GLY A 30 -18.64 14.23 9.30
C GLY A 30 -17.61 13.46 8.44
N ALA A 31 -17.70 12.13 8.41
CA ALA A 31 -16.83 11.28 7.60
C ALA A 31 -17.04 11.45 6.08
N THR A 32 -18.15 12.05 5.63
CA THR A 32 -18.41 12.33 4.21
C THR A 32 -17.87 13.67 3.76
N ILE A 33 -17.51 14.56 4.70
CA ILE A 33 -16.97 15.89 4.36
C ILE A 33 -15.72 15.76 3.50
N LYS A 34 -14.76 14.90 3.86
CA LYS A 34 -13.51 14.77 3.10
C LYS A 34 -13.74 14.30 1.64
N PRO A 35 -14.49 13.20 1.38
CA PRO A 35 -14.85 12.80 0.01
C PRO A 35 -15.64 13.86 -0.78
N LEU A 36 -16.54 14.59 -0.12
CA LEU A 36 -17.38 15.60 -0.78
C LEU A 36 -16.63 16.89 -1.08
N ALA A 37 -15.75 17.32 -0.16
CA ALA A 37 -15.05 18.59 -0.23
C ALA A 37 -13.93 18.61 -1.27
N HIS A 38 -13.33 17.46 -1.59
CA HIS A 38 -12.21 17.43 -2.54
C HIS A 38 -12.66 17.33 -4.00
N ASP A 39 -13.78 16.66 -4.35
CA ASP A 39 -13.98 16.31 -5.77
C ASP A 39 -15.43 16.16 -6.30
N HIS A 40 -16.52 16.55 -5.62
CA HIS A 40 -17.91 16.38 -6.14
C HIS A 40 -18.21 14.97 -6.75
N LEU A 41 -17.46 13.93 -6.35
CA LEU A 41 -17.43 12.61 -7.01
C LEU A 41 -18.71 11.79 -6.77
N LEU A 42 -19.50 12.18 -5.78
CA LEU A 42 -20.63 11.40 -5.30
C LEU A 42 -21.94 12.13 -5.63
N SER A 43 -22.74 11.52 -6.50
CA SER A 43 -24.15 11.89 -6.66
C SER A 43 -24.88 11.85 -5.32
N ALA A 44 -26.00 12.59 -5.19
CA ALA A 44 -26.79 12.62 -3.96
C ALA A 44 -27.15 11.22 -3.42
N GLY A 45 -27.48 10.28 -4.30
CA GLY A 45 -27.75 8.89 -3.94
C GLY A 45 -26.51 8.13 -3.44
N GLN A 46 -25.34 8.35 -4.07
CA GLN A 46 -24.08 7.75 -3.61
C GLN A 46 -23.64 8.30 -2.26
N THR A 47 -23.88 9.59 -2.00
CA THR A 47 -23.60 10.21 -0.70
C THR A 47 -24.42 9.57 0.41
N ILE A 48 -25.73 9.39 0.22
CA ILE A 48 -26.60 8.72 1.20
C ILE A 48 -26.13 7.28 1.45
N LYS A 49 -25.80 6.54 0.38
CA LYS A 49 -25.25 5.18 0.49
C LYS A 49 -23.93 5.18 1.27
N TYR A 50 -23.04 6.12 1.01
CA TYR A 50 -21.76 6.26 1.71
C TYR A 50 -21.97 6.58 3.19
N VAL A 51 -22.85 7.54 3.54
CA VAL A 51 -23.22 7.83 4.94
C VAL A 51 -23.73 6.56 5.63
N GLY A 52 -24.66 5.83 4.99
CA GLY A 52 -25.22 4.59 5.53
C GLY A 52 -24.16 3.53 5.80
N LEU A 53 -23.19 3.36 4.90
CA LEU A 53 -22.05 2.48 5.08
C LEU A 53 -21.08 2.99 6.18
N ALA A 54 -20.96 4.30 6.35
CA ALA A 54 -20.08 4.92 7.35
C ALA A 54 -20.61 4.84 8.78
N ILE A 55 -21.92 4.65 9.00
CA ILE A 55 -22.49 4.50 10.35
C ILE A 55 -21.78 3.40 11.14
N ILE A 56 -21.58 2.23 10.54
CA ILE A 56 -20.98 1.07 11.21
C ILE A 56 -19.52 1.31 11.68
N PRO A 57 -18.57 1.76 10.84
CA PRO A 57 -17.23 2.10 11.31
C PRO A 57 -17.22 3.24 12.33
N MET A 58 -18.15 4.19 12.27
CA MET A 58 -18.20 5.31 13.22
C MET A 58 -18.73 4.92 14.61
N LEU A 59 -19.42 3.79 14.74
CA LEU A 59 -19.85 3.26 16.04
C LEU A 59 -18.67 3.02 16.99
N GLN A 60 -17.46 2.72 16.49
CA GLN A 60 -16.28 2.55 17.35
C GLN A 60 -15.90 3.81 18.12
N PHE A 61 -16.28 4.98 17.59
CA PHE A 61 -16.09 6.26 18.26
C PHE A 61 -17.35 6.63 19.06
N ALA A 62 -18.54 6.46 18.48
CA ALA A 62 -19.79 6.88 19.14
C ALA A 62 -20.12 6.09 20.43
N LEU A 63 -19.93 4.76 20.43
CA LEU A 63 -20.36 3.88 21.53
C LEU A 63 -19.66 4.18 22.87
N PRO A 64 -18.31 4.31 22.95
CA PRO A 64 -17.65 4.66 24.21
C PRO A 64 -18.13 5.98 24.82
N PHE A 65 -18.28 7.03 24.00
CA PHE A 65 -18.75 8.33 24.45
C PHE A 65 -20.21 8.31 24.88
N ALA A 66 -21.07 7.62 24.12
CA ALA A 66 -22.47 7.44 24.48
C ALA A 66 -22.64 6.65 25.78
N ALA A 67 -21.81 5.63 26.01
CA ALA A 67 -21.83 4.86 27.25
C ALA A 67 -21.37 5.70 28.44
N GLY A 68 -20.30 6.48 28.29
CA GLY A 68 -19.87 7.45 29.31
C GLY A 68 -20.96 8.47 29.65
N PHE A 69 -21.60 9.04 28.63
CA PHE A 69 -22.71 9.97 28.81
C PHE A 69 -23.92 9.33 29.52
N ALA A 70 -24.31 8.12 29.10
CA ALA A 70 -25.40 7.38 29.71
C ALA A 70 -25.11 7.02 31.18
N GLY A 71 -23.88 6.60 31.48
CA GLY A 71 -23.42 6.37 32.85
C GLY A 71 -23.51 7.64 33.71
N THR A 72 -23.01 8.76 33.19
CA THR A 72 -23.09 10.05 33.88
C THR A 72 -24.54 10.47 34.12
N MET A 73 -25.39 10.48 33.09
CA MET A 73 -26.78 10.95 33.20
C MET A 73 -27.62 10.09 34.13
N THR A 74 -27.51 8.76 34.01
CA THR A 74 -28.31 7.83 34.83
C THR A 74 -27.93 7.96 36.30
N LEU A 75 -26.63 7.90 36.63
CA LEU A 75 -26.19 7.98 38.02
C LEU A 75 -26.32 9.39 38.58
N HIS A 76 -26.19 10.43 37.76
CA HIS A 76 -26.45 11.78 38.21
C HIS A 76 -27.91 11.92 38.65
N ARG A 77 -28.86 11.48 37.82
CA ARG A 77 -30.30 11.51 38.16
C ARG A 77 -30.61 10.72 39.44
N MET A 78 -30.09 9.49 39.55
CA MET A 78 -30.25 8.69 40.77
C MET A 78 -29.63 9.37 42.00
N THR A 79 -28.55 10.12 41.84
CA THR A 79 -27.88 10.80 42.95
C THR A 79 -28.63 12.07 43.36
N THR A 80 -29.15 12.83 42.39
CA THR A 80 -29.98 14.03 42.66
C THR A 80 -31.32 13.68 43.27
N ASP A 81 -31.91 12.55 42.86
CA ASP A 81 -33.19 12.05 43.38
C ASP A 81 -33.01 11.32 44.73
N ASN A 82 -31.81 11.37 45.31
CA ASN A 82 -31.43 10.72 46.57
C ASN A 82 -31.60 9.18 46.58
N GLU A 83 -31.79 8.52 45.43
CA GLU A 83 -31.89 7.07 45.33
C GLU A 83 -30.58 6.38 45.73
N VAL A 84 -29.44 6.96 45.34
CA VAL A 84 -28.12 6.46 45.75
C VAL A 84 -27.92 6.56 47.26
N LEU A 85 -28.37 7.67 47.87
CA LEU A 85 -28.28 7.89 49.31
C LEU A 85 -29.21 6.93 50.08
N ALA A 86 -30.44 6.74 49.60
CA ALA A 86 -31.39 5.80 50.18
C ALA A 86 -30.88 4.35 50.10
N ALA A 87 -30.26 3.97 48.98
CA ALA A 87 -29.61 2.67 48.82
C ALA A 87 -28.46 2.49 49.83
N ALA A 88 -27.58 3.49 49.95
CA ALA A 88 -26.47 3.46 50.90
C ALA A 88 -26.94 3.38 52.37
N ALA A 89 -27.97 4.15 52.74
CA ALA A 89 -28.59 4.09 54.08
C ALA A 89 -29.23 2.72 54.38
N SER A 90 -29.65 1.98 53.35
CA SER A 90 -30.16 0.61 53.44
C SER A 90 -29.06 -0.46 53.47
N GLY A 91 -27.78 -0.06 53.58
CA GLY A 91 -26.64 -0.97 53.66
C GLY A 91 -26.09 -1.46 52.31
N LEU A 92 -26.55 -0.91 51.18
CA LEU A 92 -25.97 -1.23 49.87
C LEU A 92 -24.66 -0.48 49.66
N SER A 93 -23.58 -1.21 49.41
CA SER A 93 -22.29 -0.59 49.05
C SER A 93 -22.31 0.00 47.63
N TYR A 94 -21.53 1.07 47.40
CA TYR A 94 -21.32 1.65 46.07
C TYR A 94 -20.82 0.61 45.05
N ARG A 95 -20.07 -0.41 45.48
CA ARG A 95 -19.62 -1.52 44.62
C ARG A 95 -20.79 -2.30 44.04
N ARG A 96 -21.81 -2.56 44.87
CA ARG A 96 -23.00 -3.30 44.45
C ARG A 96 -23.83 -2.48 43.46
N LEU A 97 -23.91 -1.17 43.65
CA LEU A 97 -24.61 -0.26 42.74
C LEU A 97 -23.92 -0.17 41.36
N LEU A 98 -22.59 -0.22 41.32
CA LEU A 98 -21.80 -0.21 40.09
C LEU A 98 -21.75 -1.57 39.37
N LEU A 99 -22.06 -2.68 40.04
CA LEU A 99 -21.99 -4.02 39.45
C LEU A 99 -22.82 -4.20 38.16
N PRO A 100 -24.09 -3.75 38.05
CA PRO A 100 -24.82 -3.81 36.78
C PRO A 100 -24.14 -3.01 35.66
N LEU A 101 -23.49 -1.88 35.99
CA LEU A 101 -22.73 -1.09 35.01
C LEU A 101 -21.47 -1.81 34.54
N VAL A 102 -20.75 -2.47 35.44
CA VAL A 102 -19.60 -3.31 35.06
C VAL A 102 -20.06 -4.44 34.13
N GLY A 103 -21.18 -5.09 34.44
CA GLY A 103 -21.78 -6.12 33.59
C GLY A 103 -22.10 -5.61 32.18
N LEU A 104 -22.77 -4.45 32.08
CA LEU A 104 -23.05 -3.84 30.78
C LEU A 104 -21.76 -3.38 30.07
N GLY A 105 -20.81 -2.81 30.79
CA GLY A 105 -19.53 -2.38 30.25
C GLY A 105 -18.74 -3.53 29.64
N LEU A 106 -18.74 -4.71 30.28
CA LEU A 106 -18.11 -5.92 29.73
C LEU A 106 -18.83 -6.39 28.46
N VAL A 107 -20.17 -6.38 28.45
CA VAL A 107 -20.96 -6.69 27.25
C VAL A 107 -20.64 -5.68 26.13
N LEU A 108 -20.55 -4.40 26.45
CA LEU A 108 -20.21 -3.35 25.49
C LEU A 108 -18.78 -3.52 24.94
N THR A 109 -17.80 -3.84 25.79
CA THR A 109 -16.43 -4.15 25.34
C THR A 109 -16.43 -5.39 24.44
N LEU A 110 -17.20 -6.43 24.73
CA LEU A 110 -17.33 -7.59 23.86
C LEU A 110 -17.94 -7.20 22.50
N ILE A 111 -19.01 -6.41 22.50
CA ILE A 111 -19.62 -5.86 21.29
C ILE A 111 -18.58 -5.05 20.50
N MET A 112 -17.79 -4.20 21.16
CA MET A 112 -16.74 -3.41 20.53
C MET A 112 -15.63 -4.28 19.93
N VAL A 113 -15.21 -5.34 20.61
CA VAL A 113 -14.26 -6.31 20.05
C VAL A 113 -14.86 -6.99 18.81
N LEU A 114 -16.13 -7.41 18.87
CA LEU A 114 -16.82 -8.00 17.72
C LEU A 114 -16.90 -7.03 16.53
N LEU A 115 -17.25 -5.79 16.83
CA LEU A 115 -17.41 -4.72 15.85
C LEU A 115 -16.07 -4.39 15.18
N THR A 116 -15.03 -4.11 15.97
CA THR A 116 -13.71 -3.66 15.48
C THR A 116 -12.92 -4.76 14.79
N GLN A 117 -13.09 -6.03 15.18
CA GLN A 117 -12.30 -7.14 14.64
C GLN A 117 -12.92 -7.80 13.40
N TRP A 118 -14.24 -7.74 13.23
CA TRP A 118 -14.94 -8.43 12.12
C TRP A 118 -15.84 -7.53 11.29
N VAL A 119 -16.66 -6.68 11.91
CA VAL A 119 -17.70 -5.94 11.20
C VAL A 119 -17.14 -4.69 10.52
N ILE A 120 -16.44 -3.84 11.27
CA ILE A 120 -15.86 -2.57 10.79
C ILE A 120 -14.92 -2.77 9.60
N PRO A 121 -13.98 -3.73 9.60
CA PRO A 121 -13.07 -3.91 8.48
C PRO A 121 -13.81 -4.20 7.16
N ARG A 122 -14.91 -4.97 7.22
CA ARG A 122 -15.76 -5.26 6.05
C ARG A 122 -16.47 -4.01 5.51
N PHE A 123 -17.05 -3.21 6.39
CA PHE A 123 -17.69 -1.95 5.98
C PHE A 123 -16.67 -0.96 5.42
N TRP A 124 -15.46 -0.97 5.95
CA TRP A 124 -14.38 -0.17 5.39
C TRP A 124 -14.01 -0.59 3.96
N SER A 125 -13.99 -1.91 3.67
CA SER A 125 -13.81 -2.41 2.30
C SER A 125 -14.96 -1.98 1.38
N LEU A 126 -16.21 -1.98 1.86
CA LEU A 126 -17.37 -1.51 1.08
C LEU A 126 -17.29 0.00 0.78
N LEU A 127 -16.82 0.80 1.74
CA LEU A 127 -16.57 2.23 1.54
C LEU A 127 -15.49 2.47 0.49
N GLU A 128 -14.34 1.78 0.60
CA GLU A 128 -13.23 1.90 -0.36
C GLU A 128 -13.68 1.50 -1.77
N ARG A 129 -14.44 0.41 -1.94
CA ARG A 129 -15.01 0.02 -3.23
C ARG A 129 -15.98 1.06 -3.80
N THR A 130 -16.76 1.71 -2.95
CA THR A 130 -17.71 2.75 -3.40
C THR A 130 -16.98 3.98 -3.95
N VAL A 131 -15.76 4.27 -3.47
CA VAL A 131 -14.91 5.37 -3.95
C VAL A 131 -14.02 4.94 -5.12
N ALA A 132 -13.52 3.70 -5.12
CA ALA A 132 -12.58 3.19 -6.12
C ALA A 132 -13.19 2.93 -7.50
N MET A 133 -14.53 2.86 -7.62
CA MET A 133 -15.20 2.61 -8.90
C MET A 133 -15.05 3.73 -9.95
N ASP A 134 -14.42 4.85 -9.59
CA ASP A 134 -14.35 6.04 -10.44
C ASP A 134 -12.92 6.53 -10.71
N VAL A 135 -11.88 5.67 -10.70
CA VAL A 135 -10.50 6.06 -11.10
C VAL A 135 -10.48 6.72 -12.49
N THR A 136 -11.26 6.18 -13.43
CA THR A 136 -11.45 6.78 -14.76
C THR A 136 -11.97 8.22 -14.68
N ARG A 137 -12.92 8.49 -13.78
CA ARG A 137 -13.47 9.84 -13.58
C ARG A 137 -12.50 10.75 -12.84
N ILE A 138 -11.74 10.23 -11.88
CA ILE A 138 -10.71 11.01 -11.17
C ILE A 138 -9.63 11.44 -12.17
N PHE A 139 -9.18 10.51 -13.01
CA PHE A 139 -8.23 10.81 -14.07
C PHE A 139 -8.79 11.82 -15.06
N GLN A 140 -10.02 11.62 -15.55
CA GLN A 140 -10.71 12.58 -16.42
C GLN A 140 -10.84 13.97 -15.78
N ALA A 141 -11.29 14.05 -14.53
CA ALA A 141 -11.49 15.31 -13.83
C ALA A 141 -10.18 16.06 -13.56
N SER A 142 -9.05 15.35 -13.34
CA SER A 142 -7.74 15.98 -13.21
C SER A 142 -7.33 16.67 -14.52
N ILE A 143 -7.47 15.95 -15.64
CA ILE A 143 -7.14 16.47 -16.97
C ILE A 143 -8.06 17.64 -17.35
N GLU A 144 -9.37 17.53 -17.12
CA GLU A 144 -10.33 18.62 -17.37
C GLU A 144 -10.07 19.87 -16.52
N ARG A 145 -9.44 19.73 -15.34
CA ARG A 145 -9.01 20.85 -14.49
C ARG A 145 -7.68 21.48 -14.92
N GLY A 146 -6.96 20.84 -15.85
CA GLY A 146 -5.60 21.23 -16.21
C GLY A 146 -4.56 20.86 -15.15
N ASP A 147 -4.89 19.92 -14.26
CA ASP A 147 -3.98 19.43 -13.23
C ASP A 147 -3.26 18.16 -13.72
N PRO A 148 -1.92 18.10 -13.64
CA PRO A 148 -1.17 16.91 -14.02
C PRO A 148 -1.47 15.76 -13.04
N PHE A 149 -1.78 14.59 -13.59
CA PHE A 149 -2.10 13.41 -12.82
C PHE A 149 -0.85 12.57 -12.55
N GLN A 150 -0.58 12.21 -11.29
CA GLN A 150 0.60 11.43 -10.90
C GLN A 150 0.27 9.96 -10.59
N PHE A 151 1.02 9.03 -11.20
CA PHE A 151 0.99 7.59 -10.96
C PHE A 151 2.39 7.07 -10.59
N GLY A 152 2.63 6.78 -9.30
CA GLY A 152 3.93 6.29 -8.84
C GLY A 152 5.02 7.34 -9.04
N ASP A 153 6.07 6.96 -9.76
CA ASP A 153 7.16 7.83 -10.22
C ASP A 153 6.78 8.65 -11.47
N MET A 154 5.68 8.37 -12.15
CA MET A 154 5.30 9.07 -13.38
C MET A 154 4.25 10.15 -13.15
N GLN A 155 4.33 11.25 -13.88
CA GLN A 155 3.30 12.28 -13.96
C GLN A 155 2.87 12.46 -15.41
N ILE A 156 1.57 12.57 -15.66
CA ILE A 156 0.98 12.72 -17.00
C ILE A 156 0.03 13.92 -17.01
N PHE A 157 0.20 14.77 -18.00
CA PHE A 157 -0.63 15.90 -18.33
C PHE A 157 -1.14 15.76 -19.76
N ALA A 158 -2.35 16.24 -20.03
CA ALA A 158 -2.93 16.32 -21.36
C ALA A 158 -3.85 17.54 -21.42
N ASP A 159 -4.01 18.12 -22.61
CA ASP A 159 -4.93 19.25 -22.80
C ASP A 159 -6.38 18.77 -22.96
N GLU A 160 -6.57 17.60 -23.58
CA GLU A 160 -7.89 17.05 -23.85
C GLU A 160 -7.93 15.55 -23.54
N ILE A 161 -9.10 15.09 -23.11
CA ILE A 161 -9.40 13.68 -22.88
C ILE A 161 -10.73 13.28 -23.53
N LEU A 162 -10.70 12.20 -24.30
CA LEU A 162 -11.88 11.56 -24.86
C LEU A 162 -12.05 10.19 -24.20
N VAL A 163 -13.22 9.94 -23.62
CA VAL A 163 -13.55 8.67 -22.96
C VAL A 163 -14.39 7.82 -23.90
N GLU A 164 -13.85 6.66 -24.29
CA GLU A 164 -14.53 5.67 -25.10
C GLU A 164 -14.85 4.45 -24.23
N PRO A 165 -16.11 4.29 -23.76
CA PRO A 165 -16.55 3.10 -23.05
C PRO A 165 -16.68 1.92 -24.03
N ASP A 166 -16.15 0.76 -23.67
CA ASP A 166 -16.15 -0.46 -24.50
C ASP A 166 -15.68 -0.24 -25.95
N PRO A 167 -14.40 0.15 -26.15
CA PRO A 167 -13.82 0.50 -27.46
C PRO A 167 -13.70 -0.70 -28.43
N GLY A 168 -14.19 -1.88 -28.06
CA GLY A 168 -13.93 -3.15 -28.74
C GLY A 168 -12.52 -3.70 -28.43
N GLY A 169 -12.47 -4.97 -28.01
CA GLY A 169 -11.23 -5.64 -27.61
C GLY A 169 -11.32 -6.20 -26.18
N ARG A 170 -10.18 -6.27 -25.48
CA ARG A 170 -10.07 -6.80 -24.10
C ARG A 170 -10.10 -5.70 -23.03
N ALA A 171 -10.15 -4.43 -23.42
CA ALA A 171 -10.11 -3.27 -22.53
C ALA A 171 -11.53 -2.80 -22.18
N ASP A 172 -11.79 -2.48 -20.91
CA ASP A 172 -13.11 -2.01 -20.43
C ASP A 172 -13.39 -0.55 -20.77
N THR A 173 -12.34 0.27 -20.81
CA THR A 173 -12.45 1.70 -21.13
C THR A 173 -11.19 2.17 -21.82
N ARG A 174 -11.32 2.98 -22.87
CA ARG A 174 -10.19 3.64 -23.52
C ARG A 174 -10.27 5.13 -23.28
N LEU A 175 -9.14 5.71 -22.89
CA LEU A 175 -8.97 7.15 -22.74
C LEU A 175 -8.01 7.60 -23.82
N VAL A 176 -8.47 8.48 -24.70
CA VAL A 176 -7.64 9.11 -25.72
C VAL A 176 -7.27 10.49 -25.22
N LEU A 177 -5.98 10.70 -25.00
CA LEU A 177 -5.39 11.94 -24.54
C LEU A 177 -4.73 12.66 -25.72
N LEU A 178 -4.91 13.96 -25.81
CA LEU A 178 -4.29 14.81 -26.83
C LEU A 178 -3.34 15.81 -26.19
N HIS A 179 -2.24 16.11 -26.90
CA HIS A 179 -1.19 17.04 -26.45
C HIS A 179 -0.65 16.65 -25.07
N VAL A 180 -0.03 15.48 -25.03
CA VAL A 180 0.36 14.83 -23.78
C VAL A 180 1.79 15.23 -23.42
N ALA A 181 1.99 15.55 -22.15
CA ALA A 181 3.31 15.66 -21.54
C ALA A 181 3.38 14.68 -20.38
N ALA A 182 4.41 13.85 -20.35
CA ALA A 182 4.66 12.89 -19.28
C ALA A 182 6.09 13.04 -18.77
N ALA A 183 6.29 12.82 -17.48
CA ALA A 183 7.59 12.89 -16.84
C ALA A 183 7.76 11.75 -15.84
N ASP A 184 8.91 11.09 -15.86
CA ASP A 184 9.37 10.22 -14.78
C ASP A 184 10.07 11.11 -13.73
N LEU A 185 9.70 10.95 -12.48
CA LEU A 185 10.15 11.74 -11.33
C LEU A 185 11.14 10.91 -10.50
N ALA A 186 12.27 11.53 -10.17
CA ALA A 186 13.22 10.98 -9.21
C ALA A 186 12.69 11.05 -7.77
N ALA A 187 13.36 10.36 -6.84
CA ALA A 187 12.95 10.28 -5.43
C ALA A 187 12.94 11.65 -4.70
N ASP A 188 13.62 12.66 -5.24
CA ASP A 188 13.65 14.04 -4.72
C ASP A 188 12.60 14.96 -5.37
N GLY A 189 11.80 14.43 -6.30
CA GLY A 189 10.77 15.17 -7.05
C GLY A 189 11.29 15.93 -8.26
N SER A 190 12.58 15.79 -8.63
CA SER A 190 13.09 16.30 -9.90
C SER A 190 12.66 15.41 -11.08
N VAL A 191 12.61 15.98 -12.28
CA VAL A 191 12.28 15.23 -13.51
C VAL A 191 13.52 14.49 -13.99
N ASP A 192 13.44 13.16 -14.01
CA ASP A 192 14.49 12.25 -14.49
C ASP A 192 14.42 12.12 -16.02
N ARG A 193 13.22 12.07 -16.58
CA ARG A 193 12.98 11.99 -18.02
C ARG A 193 11.63 12.60 -18.36
N ASP A 194 11.55 13.36 -19.45
CA ASP A 194 10.28 13.86 -19.99
C ASP A 194 10.01 13.37 -21.41
N VAL A 195 8.73 13.18 -21.70
CA VAL A 195 8.20 12.72 -22.98
C VAL A 195 6.99 13.57 -23.33
N THR A 196 7.00 14.15 -24.52
CA THR A 196 5.83 14.81 -25.11
C THR A 196 5.30 13.98 -26.27
N ALA A 197 3.98 13.96 -26.46
CA ALA A 197 3.31 13.19 -27.50
C ALA A 197 2.13 13.96 -28.09
N SER A 198 1.87 13.78 -29.39
CA SER A 198 0.67 14.36 -30.02
C SER A 198 -0.61 13.69 -29.48
N ARG A 199 -0.52 12.39 -29.22
CA ARG A 199 -1.63 11.54 -28.78
C ARG A 199 -1.13 10.44 -27.87
N ALA A 200 -1.87 10.16 -26.79
CA ALA A 200 -1.70 8.96 -26.00
C ALA A 200 -3.02 8.20 -25.86
N VAL A 201 -2.94 6.88 -25.89
CA VAL A 201 -4.07 5.98 -25.65
C VAL A 201 -3.80 5.25 -24.34
N VAL A 202 -4.69 5.44 -23.38
CA VAL A 202 -4.69 4.71 -22.11
C VAL A 202 -5.84 3.71 -22.12
N ASP A 203 -5.51 2.44 -22.30
CA ASP A 203 -6.47 1.35 -22.16
C ASP A 203 -6.56 0.94 -20.68
N VAL A 204 -7.77 0.98 -20.12
CA VAL A 204 -8.08 0.54 -18.76
C VAL A 204 -8.64 -0.86 -18.80
N TYR A 205 -7.96 -1.79 -18.12
CA TYR A 205 -8.41 -3.16 -17.91
C TYR A 205 -8.80 -3.33 -16.45
N ARG A 206 -10.06 -3.67 -16.19
CA ARG A 206 -10.62 -3.91 -14.86
C ARG A 206 -10.73 -5.41 -14.67
N GLU A 207 -9.71 -6.00 -14.09
CA GLU A 207 -9.77 -7.39 -13.65
C GLU A 207 -10.33 -7.46 -12.22
N ALA A 208 -10.77 -8.65 -11.81
CA ALA A 208 -11.42 -8.85 -10.50
C ALA A 208 -10.58 -8.39 -9.30
N GLU A 209 -9.26 -8.25 -9.49
CA GLU A 209 -8.31 -7.94 -8.41
C GLU A 209 -7.39 -6.74 -8.66
N ALA A 210 -7.33 -6.17 -9.87
CA ALA A 210 -6.48 -5.03 -10.20
C ALA A 210 -7.01 -4.23 -11.40
N THR A 211 -6.65 -2.95 -11.46
CA THR A 211 -6.91 -2.11 -12.62
C THR A 211 -5.58 -1.89 -13.34
N TYR A 212 -5.43 -2.39 -14.56
CA TYR A 212 -4.24 -2.16 -15.37
C TYR A 212 -4.48 -0.98 -16.30
N LEU A 213 -3.52 -0.06 -16.35
CA LEU A 213 -3.47 0.99 -17.36
C LEU A 213 -2.37 0.64 -18.35
N ARG A 214 -2.73 0.45 -19.61
CA ARG A 214 -1.75 0.34 -20.69
C ARG A 214 -1.70 1.66 -21.42
N ILE A 215 -0.54 2.31 -21.38
CA ILE A 215 -0.31 3.60 -22.00
C ILE A 215 0.51 3.37 -23.27
N ALA A 216 -0.01 3.83 -24.40
CA ALA A 216 0.69 3.88 -25.67
C ALA A 216 0.71 5.33 -26.14
N MET A 217 1.90 5.84 -26.49
CA MET A 217 2.07 7.22 -26.96
C MET A 217 2.51 7.20 -28.42
N GLU A 218 1.93 8.10 -29.20
CA GLU A 218 2.18 8.28 -30.64
C GLU A 218 2.90 9.61 -30.89
N ASP A 219 3.82 9.62 -31.86
CA ASP A 219 4.65 10.76 -32.24
C ASP A 219 5.36 11.42 -31.05
N THR A 220 6.15 10.60 -30.34
CA THR A 220 6.83 11.02 -29.12
C THR A 220 8.15 11.75 -29.37
N VAL A 221 8.40 12.77 -28.56
CA VAL A 221 9.71 13.40 -28.37
C VAL A 221 10.09 13.21 -26.91
N ALA A 222 11.14 12.44 -26.67
CA ALA A 222 11.69 12.21 -25.33
C ALA A 222 12.99 13.00 -25.14
N TYR A 223 13.16 13.56 -23.95
CA TYR A 223 14.40 14.19 -23.53
C TYR A 223 14.93 13.48 -22.27
N ASP A 224 16.20 13.12 -22.33
CA ASP A 224 16.93 12.52 -21.23
C ASP A 224 18.07 13.49 -20.82
N PRO A 225 18.03 14.06 -19.60
CA PRO A 225 19.04 15.00 -19.12
C PRO A 225 20.45 14.41 -19.04
N ASP A 226 20.59 13.10 -18.81
CA ASP A 226 21.88 12.43 -18.63
C ASP A 226 22.60 12.25 -19.98
N ASP A 227 21.84 11.91 -21.02
CA ASP A 227 22.38 11.72 -22.37
C ASP A 227 22.43 13.04 -23.17
N GLY A 228 21.61 14.04 -22.80
CA GLY A 228 21.49 15.32 -23.50
C GLY A 228 20.96 15.17 -24.94
N VAL A 229 20.27 14.06 -25.24
CA VAL A 229 19.77 13.72 -26.57
C VAL A 229 18.25 13.83 -26.61
N LEU A 230 17.74 14.48 -27.66
CA LEU A 230 16.33 14.41 -28.04
C LEU A 230 16.10 13.17 -28.90
N ALA A 231 15.31 12.23 -28.41
CA ALA A 231 14.95 11.01 -29.13
C ALA A 231 13.53 11.15 -29.70
N TRP A 232 13.41 11.03 -31.01
CA TRP A 232 12.13 10.97 -31.70
C TRP A 232 11.74 9.53 -31.99
N ALA A 233 10.54 9.13 -31.59
CA ALA A 233 9.98 7.83 -31.90
C ALA A 233 8.53 7.96 -32.36
N ARG A 234 8.21 7.35 -33.50
CA ARG A 234 6.85 7.31 -34.05
C ARG A 234 5.85 6.65 -33.10
N GLN A 235 6.33 5.67 -32.33
CA GLN A 235 5.56 5.00 -31.30
C GLN A 235 6.51 4.60 -30.18
N LEU A 236 6.20 5.01 -28.95
CA LEU A 236 6.92 4.53 -27.78
C LEU A 236 6.31 3.17 -27.38
N ALA A 237 7.18 2.20 -27.04
CA ALA A 237 6.72 0.89 -26.59
C ALA A 237 5.70 1.03 -25.46
N SER A 238 4.59 0.29 -25.54
CA SER A 238 3.49 0.44 -24.60
C SER A 238 3.95 0.11 -23.18
N ARG A 239 3.80 1.06 -22.26
CA ARG A 239 4.10 0.86 -20.84
C ARG A 239 2.83 0.39 -20.15
N THR A 240 2.89 -0.78 -19.51
CA THR A 240 1.79 -1.28 -18.69
C THR A 240 2.07 -0.92 -17.25
N ILE A 241 1.21 -0.07 -16.69
CA ILE A 241 1.26 0.30 -15.29
C ILE A 241 0.13 -0.47 -14.62
N ALA A 242 0.48 -1.37 -13.71
CA ALA A 242 -0.50 -1.88 -12.78
C ALA A 242 -0.84 -0.73 -11.82
N ILE A 243 -2.06 -0.20 -11.88
CA ILE A 243 -2.59 0.44 -10.69
C ILE A 243 -2.93 -0.73 -9.79
N ASP A 244 -1.92 -1.12 -9.02
CA ASP A 244 -2.17 -2.00 -7.90
C ASP A 244 -3.29 -1.34 -7.13
N ASN A 245 -4.34 -2.12 -6.94
CA ASN A 245 -5.49 -1.79 -6.14
C ASN A 245 -5.05 -1.78 -4.65
N VAL A 246 -3.88 -1.20 -4.33
CA VAL A 246 -3.35 -0.93 -2.99
C VAL A 246 -4.38 -0.15 -2.16
N LEU A 247 -5.25 0.60 -2.83
CA LEU A 247 -6.38 1.29 -2.22
C LEU A 247 -7.55 0.38 -1.82
N THR A 248 -7.66 -0.86 -2.32
CA THR A 248 -8.79 -1.77 -2.05
C THR A 248 -8.46 -2.96 -1.12
N SER A 249 -7.20 -3.11 -0.69
CA SER A 249 -6.75 -4.26 0.10
C SER A 249 -5.76 -3.91 1.23
N GLY A 250 -5.67 -2.65 1.64
CA GLY A 250 -4.81 -2.28 2.77
C GLY A 250 -5.21 -3.04 4.05
N ALA A 251 -4.23 -3.39 4.90
CA ALA A 251 -4.43 -4.11 6.16
C ALA A 251 -5.53 -3.53 7.11
N ARG A 252 -5.99 -2.29 6.86
CA ARG A 252 -7.12 -1.66 7.54
C ARG A 252 -8.45 -2.39 7.32
N THR A 253 -8.72 -2.91 6.12
CA THR A 253 -9.97 -3.62 5.77
C THR A 253 -9.98 -5.09 6.19
N MET A 254 -8.84 -5.61 6.65
CA MET A 254 -8.69 -6.99 7.04
C MET A 254 -9.27 -7.25 8.44
N THR A 255 -10.00 -8.34 8.56
CA THR A 255 -10.48 -8.88 9.85
C THR A 255 -9.33 -9.44 10.67
N ARG A 256 -9.57 -9.74 11.96
CA ARG A 256 -8.56 -10.38 12.82
C ARG A 256 -8.01 -11.68 12.23
N GLY A 257 -8.89 -12.54 11.70
CA GLY A 257 -8.48 -13.83 11.11
C GLY A 257 -7.55 -13.63 9.91
N GLN A 258 -7.91 -12.71 9.02
CA GLN A 258 -7.09 -12.37 7.86
C GLN A 258 -5.73 -11.76 8.27
N LEU A 259 -5.71 -10.87 9.27
CA LEU A 259 -4.45 -10.30 9.79
C LEU A 259 -3.53 -11.35 10.42
N LEU A 260 -4.09 -12.35 11.10
CA LEU A 260 -3.29 -13.43 11.69
C LEU A 260 -2.79 -14.42 10.64
N ALA A 261 -3.64 -14.79 9.68
CA ALA A 261 -3.24 -15.60 8.53
C ALA A 261 -2.13 -14.90 7.74
N LEU A 262 -2.25 -13.58 7.57
CA LEU A 262 -1.24 -12.77 6.88
C LEU A 262 0.07 -12.66 7.67
N ARG A 263 0.01 -12.70 9.00
CA ARG A 263 1.22 -12.75 9.85
C ARG A 263 1.97 -14.08 9.69
N GLU A 264 1.24 -15.17 9.49
CA GLU A 264 1.79 -16.52 9.30
C GLU A 264 2.30 -16.73 7.88
N ASN A 265 1.60 -16.18 6.88
CA ASN A 265 1.98 -16.23 5.48
C ASN A 265 1.97 -14.82 4.86
N PRO A 266 3.08 -14.06 4.99
CA PRO A 266 3.17 -12.69 4.45
C PRO A 266 3.19 -12.65 2.91
N ASP A 267 3.58 -13.74 2.27
CA ASP A 267 3.69 -13.86 0.80
C ASP A 267 2.32 -13.85 0.12
N GLY A 268 1.24 -14.15 0.86
CA GLY A 268 -0.13 -13.99 0.39
C GLY A 268 -0.57 -12.52 0.26
N TYR A 269 0.26 -11.56 0.65
CA TYR A 269 -0.05 -10.13 0.48
C TYR A 269 0.52 -9.63 -0.85
N LYS A 270 -0.37 -9.19 -1.73
CA LYS A 270 -0.02 -8.66 -3.06
C LYS A 270 1.05 -7.56 -3.03
N TRP A 271 1.02 -6.71 -2.01
CA TRP A 271 2.05 -5.69 -1.82
C TRP A 271 3.46 -6.31 -1.67
N ILE A 272 3.58 -7.36 -0.86
CA ILE A 272 4.85 -8.08 -0.64
C ILE A 272 5.22 -8.90 -1.86
N GLU A 273 4.25 -9.52 -2.52
CA GLU A 273 4.45 -10.25 -3.78
C GLU A 273 5.15 -9.37 -4.83
N GLY A 274 4.77 -8.10 -4.97
CA GLY A 274 5.45 -7.16 -5.86
C GLY A 274 6.94 -6.97 -5.55
N PHE A 275 7.32 -6.85 -4.27
CA PHE A 275 8.73 -6.77 -3.87
C PHE A 275 9.47 -8.11 -4.03
N ARG A 276 8.80 -9.21 -3.71
CA ARG A 276 9.33 -10.57 -3.88
C ARG A 276 9.65 -10.82 -5.35
N ASN A 277 8.74 -10.49 -6.26
CA ASN A 277 8.94 -10.70 -7.70
C ASN A 277 10.11 -9.86 -8.22
N ARG A 278 10.23 -8.59 -7.80
CA ARG A 278 11.39 -7.74 -8.13
C ARG A 278 12.72 -8.30 -7.62
N LEU A 279 12.73 -8.86 -6.40
CA LEU A 279 13.92 -9.55 -5.88
C LEU A 279 14.21 -10.81 -6.71
N ALA A 280 13.18 -11.57 -7.09
CA ALA A 280 13.33 -12.79 -7.86
C ALA A 280 13.92 -12.52 -9.25
N ASP A 281 13.47 -11.45 -9.92
CA ASP A 281 14.06 -11.02 -11.20
C ASP A 281 15.55 -10.65 -11.04
N SER A 282 15.91 -10.04 -9.91
CA SER A 282 17.30 -9.66 -9.62
C SER A 282 18.18 -10.87 -9.33
N VAL A 283 17.67 -11.85 -8.59
CA VAL A 283 18.36 -13.12 -8.32
C VAL A 283 18.55 -13.88 -9.64
N ARG A 284 17.49 -14.03 -10.44
CA ARG A 284 17.57 -14.65 -11.79
C ARG A 284 18.63 -13.98 -12.65
N GLN A 285 18.67 -12.65 -12.66
CA GLN A 285 19.63 -11.89 -13.44
C GLN A 285 21.07 -12.13 -12.99
N VAL A 286 21.34 -12.09 -11.68
CA VAL A 286 22.70 -12.29 -11.15
C VAL A 286 23.17 -13.73 -11.38
N GLU A 287 22.33 -14.73 -11.14
CA GLU A 287 22.66 -16.13 -11.38
C GLU A 287 22.91 -16.40 -12.88
N LEU A 288 22.14 -15.78 -13.77
CA LEU A 288 22.39 -15.84 -15.21
C LEU A 288 23.76 -15.23 -15.56
N TRP A 289 24.12 -14.08 -14.98
CA TRP A 289 25.44 -13.48 -15.20
C TRP A 289 26.58 -14.38 -14.73
N ASP A 290 26.43 -15.03 -13.58
CA ASP A 290 27.44 -15.94 -13.05
C ASP A 290 27.59 -17.20 -13.93
N GLU A 291 26.50 -17.71 -14.50
CA GLU A 291 26.52 -18.84 -15.44
C GLU A 291 27.16 -18.48 -16.78
N VAL A 292 26.79 -17.32 -17.35
CA VAL A 292 27.37 -16.80 -18.59
C VAL A 292 28.86 -16.51 -18.41
N ASP A 293 29.27 -15.90 -17.31
CA ASP A 293 30.69 -15.64 -17.02
C ASP A 293 31.50 -16.95 -16.90
N ARG A 294 30.91 -17.99 -16.30
CA ARG A 294 31.54 -19.32 -16.21
C ARG A 294 31.72 -19.96 -17.59
N THR A 295 30.71 -19.83 -18.45
CA THR A 295 30.75 -20.32 -19.84
C THR A 295 31.77 -19.56 -20.68
N LEU A 296 31.81 -18.23 -20.58
CA LEU A 296 32.81 -17.40 -21.27
C LEU A 296 34.24 -17.76 -20.87
N ARG A 297 34.49 -18.06 -19.60
CA ARG A 297 35.82 -18.49 -19.14
C ARG A 297 36.22 -19.88 -19.61
N ALA A 298 35.25 -20.75 -19.91
CA ALA A 298 35.49 -22.11 -20.40
C ALA A 298 35.64 -22.15 -21.93
N ASP A 299 34.71 -21.54 -22.64
CA ASP A 299 34.54 -21.68 -24.09
C ASP A 299 35.00 -20.45 -24.87
N GLY A 300 35.17 -19.29 -24.22
CA GLY A 300 35.61 -18.03 -24.84
C GLY A 300 34.54 -17.31 -25.68
N ALA A 301 33.31 -17.84 -25.73
CA ALA A 301 32.21 -17.26 -26.47
C ALA A 301 30.85 -17.60 -25.84
N VAL A 302 29.84 -16.77 -26.10
CA VAL A 302 28.43 -17.04 -25.76
C VAL A 302 27.51 -16.62 -26.90
N THR A 303 26.41 -17.34 -27.11
CA THR A 303 25.47 -17.06 -28.20
C THR A 303 24.21 -16.39 -27.67
N LEU A 304 23.84 -15.27 -28.30
CA LEU A 304 22.60 -14.53 -28.09
C LEU A 304 21.67 -14.72 -29.29
N VAL A 305 20.37 -14.84 -29.06
CA VAL A 305 19.35 -15.02 -30.10
C VAL A 305 18.29 -13.95 -29.97
N GLU A 306 17.94 -13.33 -31.08
CA GLU A 306 16.85 -12.35 -31.16
C GLU A 306 15.48 -13.03 -31.00
N LEU A 307 14.70 -12.57 -30.02
CA LEU A 307 13.34 -13.02 -29.77
C LEU A 307 12.37 -12.34 -30.75
N GLY A 308 12.37 -12.76 -31.99
CA GLY A 308 11.52 -12.20 -33.05
C GLY A 308 11.40 -13.13 -34.26
N PRO A 309 10.59 -12.77 -35.28
CA PRO A 309 10.36 -13.61 -36.46
C PRO A 309 11.63 -13.88 -37.29
N GLU A 310 12.66 -13.02 -37.20
CA GLU A 310 13.93 -13.20 -37.92
C GLU A 310 14.94 -14.09 -37.18
N GLY A 311 14.81 -14.25 -35.84
CA GLY A 311 15.58 -15.23 -35.05
C GLY A 311 17.11 -15.13 -35.18
N ARG A 312 17.67 -13.94 -35.40
CA ARG A 312 19.10 -13.75 -35.68
C ARG A 312 19.97 -14.22 -34.51
N ARG A 313 21.11 -14.82 -34.83
CA ARG A 313 22.08 -15.32 -33.83
C ARG A 313 23.32 -14.44 -33.79
N TYR A 314 23.77 -14.14 -32.58
CA TYR A 314 24.94 -13.31 -32.32
C TYR A 314 25.90 -14.06 -31.40
N GLU A 315 27.05 -14.47 -31.92
CA GLU A 315 28.11 -15.10 -31.15
C GLU A 315 29.05 -14.02 -30.61
N VAL A 316 29.07 -13.83 -29.29
CA VAL A 316 29.85 -12.81 -28.59
C VAL A 316 31.12 -13.44 -28.02
N HIS A 317 32.28 -13.03 -28.52
CA HIS A 317 33.58 -13.44 -28.02
C HIS A 317 34.11 -12.44 -26.97
N ALA A 318 34.21 -12.90 -25.73
CA ALA A 318 34.69 -12.13 -24.59
C ALA A 318 35.33 -13.06 -23.55
N ASP A 319 36.16 -12.51 -22.66
CA ASP A 319 36.86 -13.30 -21.63
C ASP A 319 36.06 -13.38 -20.32
N SER A 320 35.21 -12.40 -20.06
CA SER A 320 34.35 -12.36 -18.87
C SER A 320 33.16 -11.42 -19.04
N LEU A 321 32.16 -11.60 -18.19
CA LEU A 321 31.00 -10.73 -18.08
C LEU A 321 30.88 -10.25 -16.63
N ARG A 322 30.91 -8.93 -16.42
CA ARG A 322 30.75 -8.33 -15.08
C ARG A 322 29.73 -7.21 -15.09
N ARG A 323 28.64 -7.37 -14.31
CA ARG A 323 27.56 -6.38 -14.18
C ARG A 323 27.00 -5.94 -15.55
N GLY A 324 26.70 -6.92 -16.41
CA GLY A 324 26.20 -6.68 -17.77
C GLY A 324 27.22 -6.09 -18.75
N ARG A 325 28.51 -5.99 -18.40
CA ARG A 325 29.56 -5.52 -19.33
C ARG A 325 30.49 -6.67 -19.71
N PHE A 326 30.55 -6.97 -21.00
CA PHE A 326 31.54 -7.89 -21.54
C PHE A 326 32.93 -7.25 -21.45
N GLN A 327 33.94 -8.06 -21.12
CA GLN A 327 35.33 -7.62 -21.00
C GLN A 327 36.26 -8.60 -21.71
N ARG A 328 37.31 -8.04 -22.30
CA ARG A 328 38.39 -8.79 -22.94
C ARG A 328 39.73 -8.25 -22.44
N SER A 329 40.67 -9.14 -22.21
CA SER A 329 42.00 -8.85 -21.68
C SER A 329 42.85 -8.12 -22.72
N GLY A 330 43.71 -7.21 -22.25
CA GLY A 330 44.69 -6.54 -23.12
C GLY A 330 44.14 -5.44 -24.04
N LYS A 331 43.02 -4.77 -23.71
CA LYS A 331 42.38 -3.70 -24.53
C LYS A 331 41.99 -4.14 -25.95
N THR A 332 41.81 -5.45 -26.17
CA THR A 332 41.30 -5.96 -27.43
C THR A 332 39.80 -5.67 -27.55
N PRO A 333 39.28 -5.31 -28.75
CA PRO A 333 37.86 -5.08 -28.93
C PRO A 333 37.06 -6.38 -28.77
N ILE A 334 35.83 -6.24 -28.28
CA ILE A 334 34.85 -7.32 -28.17
C ILE A 334 34.40 -7.65 -29.59
N GLU A 335 34.49 -8.92 -29.96
CA GLU A 335 34.17 -9.38 -31.32
C GLU A 335 32.85 -10.12 -31.28
N ILE A 336 31.90 -9.70 -32.11
CA ILE A 336 30.57 -10.28 -32.20
C ILE A 336 30.35 -10.71 -33.65
N ILE A 337 30.01 -11.97 -33.86
CA ILE A 337 29.73 -12.54 -35.17
C ILE A 337 28.22 -12.73 -35.28
N GLN A 338 27.60 -12.00 -36.21
CA GLN A 338 26.20 -12.19 -36.55
C GLN A 338 26.10 -13.33 -37.57
N HIS A 339 25.31 -14.34 -37.24
CA HIS A 339 24.98 -15.47 -38.11
C HIS A 339 23.56 -15.30 -38.64
N ASP A 340 23.42 -15.47 -39.96
CA ASP A 340 22.14 -15.59 -40.66
C ASP A 340 21.91 -17.06 -41.06
N ALA A 341 20.79 -17.39 -41.70
CA ALA A 341 20.44 -18.76 -42.10
C ALA A 341 21.52 -19.48 -42.94
N ASP A 342 22.32 -18.72 -43.71
CA ASP A 342 23.36 -19.22 -44.61
C ASP A 342 24.80 -19.14 -44.02
N GLY A 343 24.95 -18.78 -42.74
CA GLY A 343 26.23 -18.71 -42.02
C GLY A 343 26.63 -17.30 -41.55
N PRO A 344 27.92 -17.05 -41.24
CA PRO A 344 28.36 -15.78 -40.67
C PRO A 344 28.26 -14.63 -41.68
N GLU A 345 27.38 -13.66 -41.41
CA GLU A 345 27.09 -12.54 -42.31
C GLU A 345 27.97 -11.31 -41.98
N ARG A 346 28.06 -10.96 -40.68
CA ARG A 346 28.70 -9.72 -40.24
C ARG A 346 29.60 -9.94 -39.04
N ARG A 347 30.72 -9.22 -39.02
CA ARG A 347 31.61 -9.10 -37.87
C ARG A 347 31.52 -7.68 -37.31
N LEU A 348 31.21 -7.60 -36.02
CA LEU A 348 31.11 -6.37 -35.25
C LEU A 348 32.26 -6.34 -34.25
N ARG A 349 33.08 -5.30 -34.27
CA ARG A 349 34.16 -5.08 -33.28
C ARG A 349 33.84 -3.83 -32.47
N ALA A 350 33.49 -4.00 -31.19
CA ALA A 350 33.11 -2.91 -30.30
C ALA A 350 34.17 -2.69 -29.21
N GLN A 351 34.39 -1.43 -28.83
CA GLN A 351 35.22 -1.15 -27.65
C GLN A 351 34.49 -1.45 -26.34
N ARG A 352 33.16 -1.28 -26.34
CA ARG A 352 32.31 -1.56 -25.19
C ARG A 352 31.04 -2.26 -25.66
N ALA A 353 30.63 -3.28 -24.91
CA ALA A 353 29.36 -3.96 -25.10
C ALA A 353 28.67 -4.08 -23.73
N ARG A 354 27.48 -3.50 -23.62
CA ARG A 354 26.69 -3.47 -22.38
C ARG A 354 25.31 -4.09 -22.62
N LEU A 355 24.96 -5.06 -21.78
CA LEU A 355 23.63 -5.65 -21.68
C LEU A 355 22.78 -4.84 -20.70
N THR A 356 21.56 -4.51 -21.13
CA THR A 356 20.49 -3.93 -20.33
C THR A 356 19.29 -4.85 -20.38
N GLN A 357 18.67 -5.13 -19.23
CA GLN A 357 17.47 -5.97 -19.18
C GLN A 357 16.26 -5.17 -19.67
N VAL A 358 15.40 -5.82 -20.46
CA VAL A 358 14.13 -5.26 -20.92
C VAL A 358 13.03 -5.72 -19.99
N ASP A 359 12.28 -4.77 -19.43
CA ASP A 359 11.10 -5.08 -18.63
C ASP A 359 10.01 -5.67 -19.52
N ARG A 360 9.59 -6.90 -19.19
CA ARG A 360 8.53 -7.63 -19.89
C ARG A 360 7.42 -8.02 -18.93
N VAL A 361 6.30 -8.44 -19.49
CA VAL A 361 5.17 -9.03 -18.76
C VAL A 361 5.68 -10.15 -17.84
N PRO A 362 5.12 -10.33 -16.63
CA PRO A 362 5.40 -11.47 -15.77
C PRO A 362 5.34 -12.79 -16.57
N ASP A 363 6.27 -13.72 -16.30
CA ASP A 363 6.47 -15.02 -16.97
C ASP A 363 7.07 -15.02 -18.39
N ALA A 364 7.41 -13.86 -18.97
CA ALA A 364 8.19 -13.84 -20.21
C ALA A 364 9.66 -14.24 -19.96
N PRO A 365 10.33 -14.92 -20.90
CA PRO A 365 11.77 -15.16 -20.80
C PRO A 365 12.53 -13.83 -20.71
N LEU A 366 13.60 -13.82 -19.90
CA LEU A 366 14.48 -12.66 -19.77
C LEU A 366 14.96 -12.23 -21.15
N ALA A 367 14.71 -10.97 -21.48
CA ALA A 367 15.14 -10.32 -22.70
C ALA A 367 16.11 -9.19 -22.35
N PHE A 368 17.09 -9.00 -23.23
CA PHE A 368 18.17 -8.04 -23.04
C PHE A 368 18.41 -7.25 -24.31
N ASP A 369 18.73 -5.98 -24.15
CA ASP A 369 19.28 -5.16 -25.22
C ASP A 369 20.79 -5.11 -25.06
N LEU A 370 21.51 -5.37 -26.14
CA LEU A 370 22.96 -5.29 -26.21
C LEU A 370 23.35 -3.99 -26.93
N ASN A 371 23.85 -3.03 -26.17
CA ASN A 371 24.34 -1.76 -26.67
C ASN A 371 25.85 -1.82 -26.93
N LEU A 372 26.22 -1.67 -28.19
CA LEU A 372 27.61 -1.64 -28.65
C LEU A 372 28.06 -0.20 -28.88
N THR A 373 29.22 0.19 -28.33
CA THR A 373 29.80 1.54 -28.50
C THR A 373 31.12 1.48 -29.26
N ASP A 374 31.34 2.46 -30.12
CA ASP A 374 32.52 2.59 -31.00
C ASP A 374 32.77 1.31 -31.80
N CYS A 375 31.77 0.95 -32.61
CA CYS A 375 31.72 -0.33 -33.29
C CYS A 375 32.18 -0.22 -34.75
N GLU A 376 33.07 -1.12 -35.16
CA GLU A 376 33.45 -1.33 -36.56
C GLU A 376 32.69 -2.52 -37.11
N VAL A 377 31.99 -2.34 -38.23
CA VAL A 377 31.16 -3.37 -38.87
C VAL A 377 31.81 -3.78 -40.18
N THR A 378 32.10 -5.06 -40.33
CA THR A 378 32.64 -5.66 -41.56
C THR A 378 31.67 -6.70 -42.08
N ASN A 379 31.26 -6.60 -43.34
CA ASN A 379 30.50 -7.65 -44.00
C ASN A 379 31.47 -8.79 -44.39
N LEU A 380 31.18 -10.01 -43.94
CA LEU A 380 32.04 -11.17 -44.18
C LEU A 380 31.82 -11.80 -45.57
N GLN A 381 30.69 -11.53 -46.21
CA GLN A 381 30.36 -12.03 -47.55
C GLN A 381 30.95 -11.15 -48.66
N THR A 382 31.12 -9.84 -48.41
CA THR A 382 31.80 -8.88 -49.31
C THR A 382 32.75 -7.96 -48.51
N PRO A 383 34.03 -8.33 -48.32
CA PRO A 383 34.94 -7.65 -47.38
C PRO A 383 35.49 -6.28 -47.86
N GLN A 384 34.76 -5.52 -48.69
CA GLN A 384 35.31 -4.36 -49.39
C GLN A 384 35.30 -3.04 -48.59
N ALA A 385 34.55 -2.92 -47.49
CA ALA A 385 34.59 -1.73 -46.63
C ALA A 385 34.11 -1.99 -45.18
N SER A 386 34.85 -1.47 -44.20
CA SER A 386 34.45 -1.40 -42.79
C SER A 386 33.68 -0.11 -42.52
N ASN A 387 32.48 -0.21 -41.94
CA ASN A 387 31.71 0.96 -41.52
C ASN A 387 31.84 1.17 -40.03
N ARG A 388 32.24 2.39 -39.62
CA ARG A 388 32.34 2.75 -38.20
C ARG A 388 31.04 3.42 -37.75
N ARG A 389 30.43 2.88 -36.70
CA ARG A 389 29.21 3.41 -36.09
C ARG A 389 29.48 3.74 -34.63
N ARG A 390 28.94 4.87 -34.18
CA ARG A 390 29.12 5.34 -32.79
C ARG A 390 28.41 4.41 -31.80
N THR A 391 27.18 4.01 -32.13
CA THR A 391 26.37 3.09 -31.32
C THR A 391 25.60 2.13 -32.22
N ILE A 392 25.47 0.87 -31.81
CA ILE A 392 24.57 -0.11 -32.42
C ILE A 392 23.77 -0.77 -31.29
N PRO A 393 22.47 -0.48 -31.16
CA PRO A 393 21.59 -1.25 -30.29
C PRO A 393 21.20 -2.55 -31.00
N LEU A 394 21.31 -3.67 -30.29
CA LEU A 394 20.71 -4.95 -30.67
C LEU A 394 19.65 -5.26 -29.62
N GLU A 395 18.39 -5.28 -30.05
CA GLU A 395 17.26 -5.32 -29.13
C GLU A 395 16.75 -6.74 -28.92
N ASN A 396 16.14 -6.97 -27.76
CA ASN A 396 15.31 -8.15 -27.52
C ASN A 396 16.03 -9.50 -27.72
N LEU A 397 17.21 -9.63 -27.12
CA LEU A 397 18.05 -10.81 -27.17
C LEU A 397 17.84 -11.71 -25.95
N THR A 398 18.04 -13.02 -26.14
CA THR A 398 18.12 -14.02 -25.05
C THR A 398 19.33 -14.91 -25.23
N PHE A 399 19.78 -15.59 -24.18
CA PHE A 399 20.94 -16.47 -24.26
C PHE A 399 20.54 -17.87 -24.76
N GLU A 400 21.25 -18.39 -25.75
CA GLU A 400 21.05 -19.75 -26.24
C GLU A 400 21.68 -20.77 -25.28
N GLY A 401 20.92 -21.81 -24.92
CA GLY A 401 21.41 -22.89 -24.05
C GLY A 401 21.30 -22.63 -22.54
N PHE A 402 20.79 -21.46 -22.14
CA PHE A 402 20.57 -21.13 -20.73
C PHE A 402 19.08 -21.26 -20.39
N GLN A 403 18.75 -22.13 -19.45
CA GLN A 403 17.38 -22.23 -18.93
C GLN A 403 17.16 -21.21 -17.82
N ALA A 404 16.07 -20.46 -17.94
CA ALA A 404 15.65 -19.56 -16.87
C ALA A 404 15.32 -20.39 -15.62
N ILE A 405 15.89 -20.01 -14.49
CA ILE A 405 15.63 -20.64 -13.20
C ILE A 405 14.24 -20.19 -12.75
N ASP A 406 13.34 -21.15 -12.54
CA ASP A 406 12.03 -20.86 -11.98
C ASP A 406 12.15 -20.53 -10.49
N LEU A 407 11.89 -19.27 -10.15
CA LEU A 407 11.86 -18.77 -8.77
C LEU A 407 10.43 -18.41 -8.32
N SER A 408 9.42 -18.64 -9.16
CA SER A 408 8.02 -18.23 -8.89
C SER A 408 7.42 -18.91 -7.66
N GLY A 409 7.86 -20.14 -7.37
CA GLY A 409 7.40 -20.93 -6.23
C GLY A 409 8.11 -20.64 -4.91
N LEU A 410 9.15 -19.79 -4.88
CA LEU A 410 9.90 -19.52 -3.66
C LEU A 410 9.18 -18.51 -2.76
N THR A 411 9.23 -18.77 -1.46
CA THR A 411 8.79 -17.83 -0.42
C THR A 411 9.73 -16.64 -0.32
N SER A 412 9.27 -15.54 0.27
CA SER A 412 10.16 -14.37 0.49
C SER A 412 11.36 -14.73 1.37
N ALA A 413 11.21 -15.66 2.32
CA ALA A 413 12.30 -16.11 3.19
C ALA A 413 13.36 -16.92 2.41
N GLU A 414 12.93 -17.87 1.59
CA GLU A 414 13.82 -18.68 0.74
C GLU A 414 14.55 -17.81 -0.30
N LEU A 415 13.84 -16.81 -0.85
CA LEU A 415 14.44 -15.91 -1.82
C LEU A 415 15.47 -14.97 -1.19
N LEU A 416 15.22 -14.50 0.04
CA LEU A 416 16.20 -13.72 0.80
C LEU A 416 17.45 -14.56 1.12
N ASP A 417 17.27 -15.79 1.61
CA ASP A 417 18.36 -16.73 1.89
C ASP A 417 19.21 -17.00 0.65
N ARG A 418 18.57 -17.28 -0.50
CA ARG A 418 19.26 -17.47 -1.78
C ARG A 418 20.02 -16.22 -2.23
N SER A 419 19.47 -15.04 -1.94
CA SER A 419 20.11 -13.76 -2.29
C SER A 419 21.39 -13.50 -1.48
N GLU A 420 21.55 -14.07 -0.27
CA GLU A 420 22.68 -13.78 0.63
C GLU A 420 24.04 -14.10 0.01
N VAL A 421 24.14 -15.21 -0.73
CA VAL A 421 25.36 -15.63 -1.43
C VAL A 421 25.84 -14.53 -2.39
N HIS A 422 24.92 -13.92 -3.12
CA HIS A 422 25.21 -12.86 -4.08
C HIS A 422 25.36 -11.48 -3.43
N ARG A 423 24.70 -11.24 -2.28
CA ARG A 423 24.90 -10.02 -1.47
C ARG A 423 26.34 -9.94 -0.97
N ALA A 424 26.89 -11.05 -0.49
CA ALA A 424 28.29 -11.14 -0.05
C ALA A 424 29.28 -10.84 -1.18
N ALA A 425 28.92 -11.11 -2.44
CA ALA A 425 29.72 -10.83 -3.63
C ALA A 425 29.66 -9.37 -4.12
N GLY A 426 28.87 -8.49 -3.48
CA GLY A 426 28.85 -7.05 -3.78
C GLY A 426 27.93 -6.65 -4.95
N ALA A 427 26.82 -7.37 -5.15
CA ALA A 427 25.77 -7.00 -6.09
C ALA A 427 24.86 -5.88 -5.53
N GLY A 428 25.27 -4.61 -5.71
CA GLY A 428 24.62 -3.44 -5.08
C GLY A 428 23.10 -3.32 -5.33
N ALA A 429 22.63 -3.49 -6.57
CA ALA A 429 21.20 -3.39 -6.90
C ALA A 429 20.38 -4.54 -6.27
N LEU A 430 20.94 -5.75 -6.22
CA LEU A 430 20.30 -6.89 -5.55
C LEU A 430 20.22 -6.68 -4.04
N ASN A 431 21.28 -6.14 -3.42
CA ASN A 431 21.29 -5.82 -1.99
C ASN A 431 20.19 -4.79 -1.64
N GLN A 432 20.03 -3.74 -2.45
CA GLN A 432 18.97 -2.74 -2.23
C GLN A 432 17.57 -3.36 -2.28
N ARG A 433 17.31 -4.26 -3.25
CA ARG A 433 16.02 -4.93 -3.39
C ARG A 433 15.75 -5.94 -2.27
N ALA A 434 16.79 -6.66 -1.82
CA ALA A 434 16.70 -7.55 -0.67
C ALA A 434 16.38 -6.77 0.63
N GLU A 435 17.12 -5.69 0.91
CA GLU A 435 16.85 -4.81 2.04
C GLU A 435 15.45 -4.17 1.97
N GLN A 436 14.98 -3.84 0.76
CA GLN A 436 13.63 -3.33 0.58
C GLN A 436 12.57 -4.36 0.95
N LEU A 437 12.70 -5.61 0.48
CA LEU A 437 11.79 -6.69 0.85
C LEU A 437 11.81 -6.97 2.36
N GLU A 438 13.00 -7.01 2.97
CA GLU A 438 13.15 -7.16 4.44
C GLU A 438 12.43 -6.03 5.20
N ARG A 439 12.63 -4.77 4.79
CA ARG A 439 11.97 -3.60 5.38
C ARG A 439 10.46 -3.68 5.25
N GLU A 440 9.94 -4.09 4.09
CA GLU A 440 8.50 -4.23 3.86
C GLU A 440 7.88 -5.38 4.66
N LEU A 441 8.58 -6.51 4.81
CA LEU A 441 8.15 -7.61 5.67
C LEU A 441 8.07 -7.17 7.14
N VAL A 442 9.10 -6.46 7.63
CA VAL A 442 9.13 -5.89 8.98
C VAL A 442 8.02 -4.85 9.15
N GLY A 443 7.82 -3.98 8.16
CA GLY A 443 6.77 -2.98 8.11
C GLY A 443 5.38 -3.61 8.18
N LEU A 444 5.14 -4.68 7.43
CA LEU A 444 3.89 -5.44 7.45
C LEU A 444 3.61 -6.02 8.84
N GLN A 445 4.59 -6.64 9.49
CA GLN A 445 4.42 -7.15 10.86
C GLN A 445 4.06 -6.04 11.85
N ASN A 446 4.73 -4.90 11.75
CA ASN A 446 4.45 -3.72 12.58
C ASN A 446 3.04 -3.17 12.31
N GLN A 447 2.61 -3.15 11.04
CA GLN A 447 1.25 -2.77 10.65
C GLN A 447 0.21 -3.73 11.23
N ILE A 448 0.42 -5.05 11.17
CA ILE A 448 -0.50 -6.04 11.74
C ILE A 448 -0.61 -5.86 13.26
N ALA A 449 0.52 -5.73 13.96
CA ALA A 449 0.55 -5.53 15.41
C ALA A 449 -0.18 -4.24 15.81
N SER A 450 0.13 -3.11 15.16
CA SER A 450 -0.51 -1.81 15.44
C SER A 450 -2.03 -1.87 15.27
N ARG A 451 -2.53 -2.49 14.19
CA ARG A 451 -3.97 -2.63 13.93
C ARG A 451 -4.66 -3.45 15.01
N LEU A 452 -4.09 -4.59 15.39
CA LEU A 452 -4.66 -5.45 16.42
C LEU A 452 -4.71 -4.72 17.77
N MET A 453 -3.59 -4.13 18.21
CA MET A 453 -3.50 -3.43 19.49
C MET A 453 -4.46 -2.23 19.55
N LYS A 454 -4.54 -1.43 18.47
CA LYS A 454 -5.46 -0.29 18.38
C LYS A 454 -6.91 -0.71 18.56
N ARG A 455 -7.34 -1.79 17.90
CA ARG A 455 -8.72 -2.31 17.99
C ARG A 455 -9.07 -2.77 19.41
N TYR A 456 -8.13 -3.42 20.11
CA TYR A 456 -8.33 -3.81 21.51
C TYR A 456 -8.33 -2.60 22.45
N ALA A 457 -7.40 -1.67 22.28
CA ALA A 457 -7.32 -0.45 23.09
C ALA A 457 -8.63 0.34 23.02
N MET A 458 -9.16 0.59 21.80
CA MET A 458 -10.46 1.27 21.62
C MET A 458 -11.64 0.51 22.22
N SER A 459 -11.59 -0.83 22.24
CA SER A 459 -12.66 -1.64 22.82
C SER A 459 -12.69 -1.55 24.36
N VAL A 460 -11.52 -1.42 24.99
CA VAL A 460 -11.37 -1.24 26.44
C VAL A 460 -11.81 0.15 26.89
N THR A 461 -11.57 1.19 26.07
CA THR A 461 -12.03 2.57 26.36
C THR A 461 -13.53 2.60 26.69
N ALA A 462 -14.36 1.79 26.03
CA ALA A 462 -15.81 1.76 26.23
C ALA A 462 -16.27 1.51 27.68
N ILE A 463 -15.71 0.49 28.34
CA ILE A 463 -16.03 0.20 29.75
C ILE A 463 -15.46 1.27 30.68
N LEU A 464 -14.27 1.79 30.37
CA LEU A 464 -13.61 2.81 31.19
C LEU A 464 -14.41 4.10 31.22
N LEU A 465 -14.90 4.58 30.06
CA LEU A 465 -15.72 5.79 29.99
C LEU A 465 -17.06 5.62 30.70
N LEU A 466 -17.73 4.48 30.51
CA LEU A 466 -18.98 4.16 31.20
C LEU A 466 -18.83 4.25 32.72
N LEU A 467 -17.81 3.57 33.25
CA LEU A 467 -17.57 3.54 34.70
C LEU A 467 -17.07 4.88 35.22
N LEU A 468 -16.19 5.57 34.49
CA LEU A 468 -15.68 6.88 34.88
C LEU A 468 -16.81 7.91 34.97
N GLY A 469 -17.68 7.97 33.96
CA GLY A 469 -18.84 8.86 33.97
C GLY A 469 -19.79 8.59 35.15
N ALA A 470 -20.11 7.32 35.39
CA ALA A 470 -20.95 6.92 36.51
C ALA A 470 -20.36 7.25 37.88
N VAL A 471 -19.06 6.97 38.09
CA VAL A 471 -18.38 7.25 39.37
C VAL A 471 -18.23 8.75 39.61
N LEU A 472 -17.86 9.52 38.58
CA LEU A 472 -17.79 10.98 38.68
C LEU A 472 -19.15 11.59 39.00
N ALA A 473 -20.23 11.06 38.42
CA ALA A 473 -21.60 11.51 38.70
C ALA A 473 -22.01 11.32 40.17
N MET A 474 -21.68 10.17 40.75
CA MET A 474 -21.93 9.91 42.17
C MET A 474 -21.06 10.79 43.08
N TRP A 475 -19.77 10.97 42.74
CA TRP A 475 -18.86 11.78 43.55
C TRP A 475 -19.21 13.28 43.52
N ARG A 476 -19.52 13.83 42.35
CA ARG A 476 -19.77 15.26 42.14
C ARG A 476 -21.26 15.59 42.01
N ARG A 477 -22.08 15.11 42.95
CA ARG A 477 -23.55 15.26 42.90
C ARG A 477 -24.08 16.70 42.77
N ASN A 478 -23.32 17.69 43.25
CA ASN A 478 -23.73 19.11 43.20
C ASN A 478 -23.37 19.80 41.88
N SER A 479 -22.63 19.14 40.99
CA SER A 479 -22.24 19.70 39.69
C SER A 479 -23.28 19.40 38.63
N GLN A 480 -23.38 20.25 37.60
CA GLN A 480 -24.25 19.99 36.45
C GLN A 480 -23.80 18.72 35.69
N PRO A 481 -24.73 17.87 35.22
CA PRO A 481 -24.37 16.59 34.61
C PRO A 481 -23.50 16.74 33.35
N LEU A 482 -23.73 17.80 32.56
CA LEU A 482 -22.90 18.11 31.39
C LEU A 482 -21.45 18.43 31.77
N ALA A 483 -21.24 19.17 32.87
CA ALA A 483 -19.90 19.47 33.37
C ALA A 483 -19.20 18.20 33.85
N ILE A 484 -19.92 17.29 34.54
CA ILE A 484 -19.38 16.00 34.98
C ILE A 484 -18.96 15.15 33.77
N TYR A 485 -19.81 15.09 32.74
CA TYR A 485 -19.47 14.38 31.50
C TYR A 485 -18.23 14.98 30.83
N LEU A 486 -18.09 16.32 30.80
CA LEU A 486 -16.92 16.98 30.23
C LEU A 486 -15.60 16.55 30.90
N TRP A 487 -15.61 16.32 32.23
CA TRP A 487 -14.46 15.82 32.98
C TRP A 487 -14.07 14.37 32.62
N ALA A 488 -15.02 13.55 32.17
CA ALA A 488 -14.72 12.22 31.62
C ALA A 488 -14.32 12.29 30.13
N PHE A 489 -14.95 13.20 29.39
CA PHE A 489 -14.81 13.35 27.95
C PHE A 489 -13.42 13.87 27.55
N LEU A 490 -12.91 14.92 28.19
CA LEU A 490 -11.61 15.51 27.81
C LEU A 490 -10.44 14.52 27.95
N PRO A 491 -10.28 13.78 29.07
CA PRO A 491 -9.27 12.73 29.17
C PRO A 491 -9.43 11.62 28.12
N SER A 492 -10.65 11.32 27.71
CA SER A 492 -10.89 10.29 26.70
C SER A 492 -10.58 10.73 25.26
N ILE A 493 -10.68 12.03 24.95
CA ILE A 493 -10.12 12.56 23.70
C ILE A 493 -8.61 12.36 23.70
N LEU A 494 -7.93 12.68 24.81
CA LEU A 494 -6.50 12.47 24.95
C LEU A 494 -6.13 10.98 24.80
N ASP A 495 -6.91 10.07 25.40
CA ASP A 495 -6.76 8.62 25.19
C ASP A 495 -6.84 8.24 23.70
N LEU A 496 -7.84 8.76 22.97
CA LEU A 496 -7.96 8.48 21.54
C LEU A 496 -6.76 9.01 20.72
N ILE A 497 -6.24 10.18 21.09
CA ILE A 497 -5.02 10.75 20.48
C ILE A 497 -3.84 9.83 20.76
N LEU A 498 -3.63 9.41 22.03
CA LEU A 498 -2.55 8.50 22.42
C LEU A 498 -2.64 7.14 21.73
N ILE A 499 -3.84 6.59 21.58
CA ILE A 499 -4.08 5.36 20.81
C ILE A 499 -3.64 5.55 19.35
N SER A 500 -3.96 6.69 18.74
CA SER A 500 -3.54 6.98 17.36
C SER A 500 -2.04 7.26 17.25
N SER A 501 -1.43 8.00 18.18
CA SER A 501 0.00 8.26 18.23
C SER A 501 0.80 6.97 18.40
N GLY A 502 0.36 6.06 19.27
CA GLY A 502 0.95 4.73 19.41
C GLY A 502 0.84 3.91 18.11
N ASP A 503 -0.29 3.98 17.40
CA ASP A 503 -0.48 3.32 16.10
C ASP A 503 0.53 3.81 15.04
N HIS A 504 0.84 5.12 15.01
CA HIS A 504 1.90 5.67 14.16
C HIS A 504 3.29 5.19 14.59
N LEU A 505 3.64 5.31 15.87
CA LEU A 505 4.94 4.90 16.40
C LEU A 505 5.26 3.42 16.14
N LEU A 506 4.27 2.51 16.28
CA LEU A 506 4.48 1.10 15.93
C LEU A 506 4.83 0.93 14.45
N ARG A 507 4.15 1.64 13.55
CA ARG A 507 4.39 1.55 12.10
C ARG A 507 5.75 2.11 11.71
N ASP A 508 6.21 3.13 12.42
CA ASP A 508 7.55 3.71 12.24
C ASP A 508 8.68 2.82 12.83
N GLY A 509 8.34 1.64 13.35
CA GLY A 509 9.30 0.65 13.85
C GLY A 509 9.54 0.69 15.35
N HIS A 510 8.90 1.60 16.09
CA HIS A 510 9.03 1.67 17.55
C HIS A 510 8.17 0.62 18.27
N ARG A 511 8.63 -0.63 18.22
CA ARG A 511 7.91 -1.82 18.74
C ARG A 511 7.62 -1.81 20.25
N VAL A 512 8.38 -1.05 21.05
CA VAL A 512 8.23 -0.99 22.52
C VAL A 512 7.52 0.28 22.96
N THR A 513 7.96 1.45 22.52
CA THR A 513 7.36 2.73 22.93
C THR A 513 5.97 2.91 22.32
N GLY A 514 5.73 2.42 21.10
CA GLY A 514 4.44 2.51 20.45
C GLY A 514 3.30 1.87 21.27
N PRO A 515 3.41 0.60 21.70
CA PRO A 515 2.40 -0.02 22.57
C PRO A 515 2.24 0.67 23.91
N LEU A 516 3.34 1.12 24.53
CA LEU A 516 3.30 1.83 25.81
C LEU A 516 2.50 3.14 25.69
N VAL A 517 2.77 3.93 24.65
CA VAL A 517 2.01 5.16 24.37
C VAL A 517 0.54 4.83 24.10
N MET A 518 0.26 3.81 23.28
CA MET A 518 -1.11 3.41 22.94
C MET A 518 -1.95 3.04 24.16
N TRP A 519 -1.37 2.29 25.11
CA TRP A 519 -2.08 1.85 26.32
C TRP A 519 -2.03 2.87 27.46
N SER A 520 -1.16 3.88 27.38
CA SER A 520 -1.03 4.90 28.44
C SER A 520 -2.30 5.72 28.64
N GLY A 521 -3.10 5.95 27.59
CA GLY A 521 -4.37 6.64 27.70
C GLY A 521 -5.40 5.84 28.52
N ASN A 522 -5.60 4.56 28.18
CA ASN A 522 -6.42 3.63 28.95
C ASN A 522 -5.93 3.52 30.41
N ALA A 523 -4.62 3.45 30.63
CA ALA A 523 -4.04 3.43 31.98
C ALA A 523 -4.39 4.73 32.75
N THR A 524 -4.34 5.88 32.09
CA THR A 524 -4.73 7.17 32.67
C THR A 524 -6.20 7.19 33.04
N LEU A 525 -7.09 6.69 32.18
CA LEU A 525 -8.52 6.57 32.47
C LEU A 525 -8.79 5.62 33.67
N VAL A 526 -8.04 4.52 33.78
CA VAL A 526 -8.10 3.63 34.95
C VAL A 526 -7.67 4.36 36.22
N LEU A 527 -6.57 5.14 36.18
CA LEU A 527 -6.11 5.92 37.33
C LEU A 527 -7.15 6.96 37.75
N LEU A 528 -7.76 7.67 36.80
CA LEU A 528 -8.84 8.63 37.06
C LEU A 528 -10.07 7.96 37.67
N LEU A 529 -10.46 6.78 37.14
CA LEU A 529 -11.57 5.99 37.66
C LEU A 529 -11.30 5.55 39.11
N LEU A 530 -10.12 4.99 39.39
CA LEU A 530 -9.74 4.54 40.73
C LEU A 530 -9.61 5.71 41.71
N GLY A 531 -9.07 6.84 41.28
CA GLY A 531 -8.98 8.06 42.08
C GLY A 531 -10.36 8.60 42.44
N SER A 532 -11.25 8.70 41.46
CA SER A 532 -12.64 9.17 41.65
C SER A 532 -13.42 8.21 42.56
N TYR A 533 -13.24 6.90 42.38
CA TYR A 533 -13.89 5.90 43.21
C TYR A 533 -13.38 5.92 44.66
N ARG A 534 -12.07 6.11 44.87
CA ARG A 534 -11.50 6.28 46.22
C ARG A 534 -12.04 7.51 46.93
N GLN A 535 -12.20 8.62 46.21
CA GLN A 535 -12.78 9.83 46.79
C GLN A 535 -14.26 9.64 47.11
N LEU A 536 -15.01 8.96 46.26
CA LEU A 536 -16.40 8.57 46.54
C LEU A 536 -16.51 7.69 47.79
N ALA A 537 -15.62 6.71 47.94
CA ALA A 537 -15.67 5.77 49.07
C ALA A 537 -15.24 6.38 50.41
N ARG A 538 -14.57 7.54 50.40
CA ARG A 538 -14.20 8.31 51.60
C ARG A 538 -15.31 9.24 52.08
N ASN A 539 -16.22 9.61 51.18
CA ASN A 539 -17.39 10.44 51.46
C ASN A 539 -18.59 9.56 51.84
#